data_AF-A0A9D2RZH6-F1
#
_entry.id   AF-A0A9D2RZH6-F1
#
_cell.length_a   1.000
_cell.length_b   1.000
_cell.length_c   1.000
_cell.angle_alpha   90.00
_cell.angle_beta   90.00
_cell.angle_gamma   90.00
#
_symmetry.space_group_name_H-M   'P 1'
#
loop_
_entity.id
_entity.type
_entity.pdbx_description
1 polymer ?
#
loop_
_entity_poly.entity_id
_entity_poly.type
_entity_poly.pdbx_seq_one_letter_code
_entity_poly.pdbx_strand_id
1 'polypeptide(L)'
;MVKIDLKGQVKEFDQGVTAAEVAKSIGMGLYKSACAAKIDGEVCDLRTPIEKDCSLEILTFDTAEGKHAYWHTTSHIMAQAVMRLYPGTKFSIGPAIENGFYYDFDMEQPLSTEDLPKIEAEMKKIIKEDLPLERFALPAEKAKELMAGQPYKEELIEEHAGKGEDISFYKQGDFTDLCAGPHLVSTGMVKAVKLTAITGAYWRGDAKNKMLTRVYGISFPKQSMLEEHLQMLEEAKKRDHRKLGKELGLFMLRDEGPGFPFFLPKGMVLKNLLIDYWREVHKKYGYVEVSTPVILSRKLWERSGHWDHYKQNMYTTVIDDEDYAIK
;
A
#
# COMPACT_ATOMS: atom_id res chain seq x y z
N MET A 1 -18.04 -32.00 17.57
CA MET A 1 -18.11 -30.73 18.31
C MET A 1 -16.70 -30.20 18.45
N VAL A 2 -16.51 -28.90 18.17
CA VAL A 2 -15.26 -28.16 18.40
C VAL A 2 -15.53 -27.06 19.42
N LYS A 3 -14.55 -26.77 20.28
CA LYS A 3 -14.60 -25.70 21.27
C LYS A 3 -13.89 -24.47 20.73
N ILE A 4 -14.63 -23.38 20.60
CA ILE A 4 -14.12 -22.12 20.07
C ILE A 4 -14.08 -21.09 21.20
N ASP A 5 -12.89 -20.57 21.51
CA ASP A 5 -12.70 -19.49 22.46
C ASP A 5 -12.89 -18.12 21.77
N LEU A 6 -13.95 -17.42 22.16
CA LEU A 6 -14.30 -16.08 21.68
C LEU A 6 -13.90 -15.03 22.72
N LYS A 7 -12.59 -14.77 22.85
CA LYS A 7 -12.00 -13.78 23.79
C LYS A 7 -12.35 -14.07 25.25
N GLY A 8 -12.12 -15.29 25.70
CA GLY A 8 -12.38 -15.77 27.05
C GLY A 8 -13.77 -16.39 27.25
N GLN A 9 -14.59 -16.46 26.20
CA GLN A 9 -15.89 -17.14 26.22
C GLN A 9 -15.86 -18.36 25.30
N VAL A 10 -15.79 -19.55 25.89
CA VAL A 10 -15.78 -20.81 25.15
C VAL A 10 -17.21 -21.20 24.76
N LYS A 11 -17.42 -21.48 23.48
CA LYS A 11 -18.68 -22.02 22.94
C LYS A 11 -18.41 -23.27 22.11
N GLU A 12 -19.39 -24.16 22.05
CA GLU A 12 -19.31 -25.39 21.27
C GLU A 12 -20.08 -25.26 19.96
N PHE A 13 -19.48 -25.74 18.88
CA PHE A 13 -20.06 -25.76 17.54
C PHE A 13 -19.83 -27.12 16.87
N ASP A 14 -20.57 -27.38 15.79
CA ASP A 14 -20.30 -28.52 14.94
C ASP A 14 -18.93 -28.39 14.26
N GLN A 15 -18.26 -29.52 14.05
CA GLN A 15 -16.97 -29.54 13.36
C GLN A 15 -17.15 -29.11 11.90
N GLY A 16 -16.25 -28.28 11.39
CA GLY A 16 -16.35 -27.70 10.05
C GLY A 16 -17.15 -26.39 9.99
N VAL A 17 -17.65 -25.89 11.12
CA VAL A 17 -18.27 -24.55 11.19
C VAL A 17 -17.29 -23.50 10.67
N THR A 18 -17.79 -22.56 9.89
CA THR A 18 -16.97 -21.47 9.35
C THR A 18 -16.91 -20.28 10.33
N ALA A 19 -15.85 -19.49 10.26
CA ALA A 19 -15.77 -18.26 11.04
C ALA A 19 -16.94 -17.28 10.75
N ALA A 20 -17.47 -17.30 9.52
CA ALA A 20 -18.69 -16.61 9.11
C ALA A 20 -19.92 -17.06 9.93
N GLU A 21 -20.14 -18.37 10.08
CA GLU A 21 -21.26 -18.93 10.84
C GLU A 21 -21.12 -18.63 12.33
N VAL A 22 -19.90 -18.70 12.88
CA VAL A 22 -19.63 -18.30 14.26
C VAL A 22 -19.95 -16.82 14.46
N ALA A 23 -19.50 -15.93 13.56
CA ALA A 23 -19.82 -14.50 13.62
C ALA A 23 -21.33 -14.25 13.58
N LYS A 24 -22.06 -15.00 12.75
CA LYS A 24 -23.53 -14.94 12.65
C LYS A 24 -24.21 -15.36 13.96
N SER A 25 -23.68 -16.38 14.65
CA SER A 25 -24.18 -16.85 15.95
C SER A 25 -23.98 -15.82 17.08
N ILE A 26 -22.94 -14.98 16.99
CA ILE A 26 -22.68 -13.90 17.95
C ILE A 26 -23.66 -12.75 17.70
N GLY A 27 -23.88 -12.39 16.43
CA GLY A 27 -24.91 -11.44 16.06
C GLY A 27 -24.80 -10.95 14.62
N MET A 28 -25.95 -10.66 14.01
CA MET A 28 -26.04 -10.19 12.62
C MET A 28 -25.29 -8.88 12.36
N GLY A 29 -25.16 -8.01 13.38
CA GLY A 29 -24.36 -6.79 13.27
C GLY A 29 -22.89 -7.09 13.04
N LEU A 30 -22.31 -7.97 13.88
CA LEU A 30 -20.91 -8.39 13.77
C LEU A 30 -20.66 -9.09 12.43
N TYR A 31 -21.52 -10.04 12.06
CA TYR A 31 -21.43 -10.74 10.77
C TYR A 31 -21.38 -9.78 9.57
N LYS A 32 -22.24 -8.76 9.54
CA LYS A 32 -22.26 -7.76 8.46
C LYS A 32 -21.02 -6.85 8.43
N SER A 33 -20.33 -6.70 9.55
CA SER A 33 -19.10 -5.91 9.67
C SER A 33 -17.80 -6.73 9.60
N ALA A 34 -17.91 -8.06 9.55
CA ALA A 34 -16.76 -8.96 9.56
C ALA A 34 -16.01 -8.86 8.22
N CYS A 35 -14.71 -8.63 8.28
CA CYS A 35 -13.86 -8.54 7.09
C CYS A 35 -12.96 -9.78 6.94
N ALA A 36 -12.47 -10.32 8.05
CA ALA A 36 -11.64 -11.52 8.12
C ALA A 36 -11.79 -12.17 9.49
N ALA A 37 -11.12 -13.30 9.70
CA ALA A 37 -11.00 -13.96 10.98
C ALA A 37 -9.53 -14.13 11.37
N LYS A 38 -9.28 -14.31 12.67
CA LYS A 38 -7.99 -14.70 13.22
C LYS A 38 -8.19 -15.98 14.03
N ILE A 39 -7.62 -17.09 13.55
CA ILE A 39 -7.70 -18.40 14.20
C ILE A 39 -6.31 -18.69 14.77
N ASP A 40 -6.20 -18.82 16.09
CA ASP A 40 -4.92 -19.09 16.77
C ASP A 40 -3.78 -18.12 16.40
N GLY A 41 -4.14 -16.85 16.18
CA GLY A 41 -3.22 -15.79 15.81
C GLY A 41 -2.98 -15.65 14.30
N GLU A 42 -3.43 -16.59 13.48
CA GLU A 42 -3.29 -16.55 12.02
C GLU A 42 -4.52 -15.95 11.34
N VAL A 43 -4.30 -15.00 10.43
CA VAL A 43 -5.38 -14.31 9.72
C VAL A 43 -5.88 -15.17 8.55
N CYS A 44 -7.18 -15.37 8.45
CA CYS A 44 -7.80 -16.16 7.40
C CYS A 44 -9.16 -15.59 6.94
N ASP A 45 -9.70 -16.17 5.87
CA ASP A 45 -11.05 -15.86 5.40
C ASP A 45 -12.13 -16.25 6.39
N LEU A 46 -13.25 -15.54 6.32
CA LEU A 46 -14.47 -15.92 7.05
C LEU A 46 -15.04 -17.27 6.61
N ARG A 47 -14.67 -17.73 5.41
CA ARG A 47 -15.08 -19.02 4.84
C ARG A 47 -14.26 -20.20 5.36
N THR A 48 -13.18 -19.97 6.10
CA THR A 48 -12.30 -21.04 6.57
C THR A 48 -13.06 -21.95 7.55
N PRO A 49 -13.11 -23.27 7.29
CA PRO A 49 -13.74 -24.23 8.19
C PRO A 49 -12.86 -24.46 9.43
N ILE A 50 -13.51 -24.58 10.58
CA ILE A 50 -12.86 -24.81 11.88
C ILE A 50 -12.97 -26.30 12.23
N GLU A 51 -11.85 -27.01 12.09
CA GLU A 51 -11.78 -28.46 12.26
C GLU A 51 -11.38 -28.90 13.67
N LYS A 52 -10.81 -27.99 14.46
CA LYS A 52 -10.24 -28.29 15.78
C LYS A 52 -10.57 -27.16 16.75
N ASP A 53 -10.43 -27.45 18.03
CA ASP A 53 -10.53 -26.45 19.09
C ASP A 53 -9.51 -25.33 18.83
N CYS A 54 -9.97 -24.09 18.92
CA CYS A 54 -9.16 -22.91 18.58
C CYS A 54 -9.63 -21.66 19.33
N SER A 55 -8.78 -20.65 19.33
CA SER A 55 -9.15 -19.27 19.61
C SER A 55 -9.61 -18.59 18.31
N LEU A 56 -10.70 -17.82 18.37
CA LEU A 56 -11.25 -17.11 17.21
C LEU A 56 -11.51 -15.65 17.52
N GLU A 57 -10.94 -14.77 16.70
CA GLU A 57 -11.31 -13.35 16.66
C GLU A 57 -11.92 -12.99 15.30
N ILE A 58 -13.06 -12.28 15.34
CA ILE A 58 -13.64 -11.68 14.14
C ILE A 58 -13.04 -10.30 13.94
N LEU A 59 -12.41 -10.09 12.79
CA LEU A 59 -11.71 -8.86 12.43
C LEU A 59 -12.65 -7.96 11.61
N THR A 60 -12.88 -6.74 12.09
CA THR A 60 -13.69 -5.72 11.38
C THR A 60 -12.78 -4.69 10.73
N PHE A 61 -13.35 -3.75 9.96
CA PHE A 61 -12.63 -2.63 9.36
C PHE A 61 -11.93 -1.71 10.39
N ASP A 62 -12.20 -1.86 11.69
CA ASP A 62 -11.51 -1.09 12.73
C ASP A 62 -10.11 -1.64 13.05
N THR A 63 -9.82 -2.87 12.64
CA THR A 63 -8.52 -3.54 12.82
C THR A 63 -7.64 -3.39 11.58
N ALA A 64 -6.31 -3.44 11.75
CA ALA A 64 -5.37 -3.32 10.62
C ALA A 64 -5.55 -4.47 9.61
N GLU A 65 -5.69 -5.70 10.11
CA GLU A 65 -5.88 -6.90 9.30
C GLU A 65 -7.26 -6.92 8.61
N GLY A 66 -8.30 -6.39 9.27
CA GLY A 66 -9.60 -6.20 8.63
C GLY A 66 -9.60 -5.15 7.53
N LYS A 67 -8.89 -4.02 7.72
CA LYS A 67 -8.66 -3.03 6.64
C LYS A 67 -7.91 -3.64 5.47
N HIS A 68 -6.88 -4.44 5.75
CA HIS A 68 -6.12 -5.16 4.72
C HIS A 68 -7.04 -6.04 3.86
N ALA A 69 -7.84 -6.93 4.47
CA ALA A 69 -8.79 -7.78 3.74
C ALA A 69 -9.82 -6.98 2.92
N TYR A 70 -10.28 -5.86 3.48
CA TYR A 70 -11.25 -4.97 2.83
C TYR A 70 -10.66 -4.27 1.60
N TRP A 71 -9.48 -3.67 1.73
CA TRP A 71 -8.79 -3.00 0.62
C TRP A 71 -8.29 -3.99 -0.42
N HIS A 72 -7.89 -5.19 -0.02
CA HIS A 72 -7.50 -6.26 -0.93
C HIS A 72 -8.66 -6.73 -1.80
N THR A 73 -9.86 -6.86 -1.22
CA THR A 73 -11.08 -7.12 -2.01
C THR A 73 -11.39 -5.96 -2.96
N THR A 74 -11.15 -4.72 -2.51
CA THR A 74 -11.37 -3.56 -3.37
C THR A 74 -10.39 -3.49 -4.54
N SER A 75 -9.14 -3.95 -4.37
CA SER A 75 -8.18 -4.02 -5.47
C SER A 75 -8.65 -5.01 -6.55
N HIS A 76 -9.20 -6.17 -6.17
CA HIS A 76 -9.80 -7.12 -7.11
C HIS A 76 -11.02 -6.54 -7.84
N ILE A 77 -11.90 -5.81 -7.13
CA ILE A 77 -13.02 -5.08 -7.75
C ILE A 77 -12.53 -4.09 -8.79
N MET A 78 -11.48 -3.33 -8.49
CA MET A 78 -10.89 -2.40 -9.45
C MET A 78 -10.25 -3.15 -10.63
N ALA A 79 -9.61 -4.32 -10.42
CA ALA A 79 -8.98 -5.08 -11.50
C ALA A 79 -10.04 -5.62 -12.46
N GLN A 80 -11.12 -6.18 -11.92
CA GLN A 80 -12.30 -6.58 -12.69
C GLN A 80 -12.88 -5.39 -13.47
N ALA A 81 -13.02 -4.21 -12.85
CA ALA A 81 -13.54 -3.03 -13.51
C ALA A 81 -12.67 -2.61 -14.72
N VAL A 82 -11.34 -2.60 -14.54
CA VAL A 82 -10.40 -2.29 -15.62
C VAL A 82 -10.50 -3.34 -16.74
N MET A 83 -10.56 -4.63 -16.39
CA MET A 83 -10.68 -5.69 -17.40
C MET A 83 -11.99 -5.63 -18.20
N ARG A 84 -13.11 -5.25 -17.57
CA ARG A 84 -14.38 -5.05 -18.27
C ARG A 84 -14.35 -3.86 -19.23
N LEU A 85 -13.71 -2.75 -18.83
CA LEU A 85 -13.64 -1.53 -19.63
C LEU A 85 -12.57 -1.61 -20.74
N TYR A 86 -11.48 -2.33 -20.49
CA TYR A 86 -10.32 -2.40 -21.38
C TYR A 86 -9.94 -3.88 -21.65
N PRO A 87 -10.70 -4.58 -22.51
CA PRO A 87 -10.41 -5.97 -22.84
C PRO A 87 -8.99 -6.16 -23.40
N GLY A 88 -8.33 -7.25 -23.02
CA GLY A 88 -6.95 -7.55 -23.44
C GLY A 88 -5.88 -7.05 -22.47
N THR A 89 -6.24 -6.20 -21.50
CA THR A 89 -5.35 -5.76 -20.41
C THR A 89 -4.74 -6.96 -19.66
N LYS A 90 -3.43 -6.88 -19.38
CA LYS A 90 -2.76 -7.81 -18.48
C LYS A 90 -2.64 -7.19 -17.10
N PHE A 91 -2.80 -8.01 -16.06
CA PHE A 91 -2.75 -7.55 -14.67
C PHE A 91 -1.67 -8.31 -13.91
N SER A 92 -1.03 -7.61 -12.97
CA SER A 92 0.12 -8.15 -12.24
C SER A 92 -0.16 -8.21 -10.73
N ILE A 93 0.31 -7.28 -9.92
CA ILE A 93 0.11 -7.29 -8.46
C ILE A 93 -0.87 -6.21 -8.00
N GLY A 94 -1.67 -6.55 -7.00
CA GLY A 94 -2.71 -5.68 -6.46
C GLY A 94 -2.85 -5.69 -4.94
N PRO A 95 -1.79 -5.37 -4.18
CA PRO A 95 -1.82 -5.49 -2.73
C PRO A 95 -2.65 -4.40 -2.06
N ALA A 96 -3.14 -4.72 -0.86
CA ALA A 96 -3.53 -3.71 0.11
C ALA A 96 -2.27 -3.07 0.74
N ILE A 97 -2.34 -1.77 1.02
CA ILE A 97 -1.27 -0.97 1.62
C ILE A 97 -1.83 -0.16 2.79
N GLU A 98 -0.97 0.52 3.55
CA GLU A 98 -1.34 1.24 4.79
C GLU A 98 -2.51 2.21 4.62
N ASN A 99 -2.68 2.81 3.44
CA ASN A 99 -3.71 3.81 3.15
C ASN A 99 -4.53 3.48 1.89
N GLY A 100 -4.90 2.21 1.72
CA GLY A 100 -5.75 1.75 0.62
C GLY A 100 -5.16 0.57 -0.13
N PHE A 101 -5.13 0.66 -1.44
CA PHE A 101 -4.62 -0.39 -2.33
C PHE A 101 -4.05 0.23 -3.61
N TYR A 102 -3.32 -0.58 -4.37
CA TYR A 102 -3.05 -0.28 -5.76
C TYR A 102 -3.18 -1.55 -6.59
N TYR A 103 -3.12 -1.40 -7.91
CA TYR A 103 -2.91 -2.52 -8.83
C TYR A 103 -2.17 -2.06 -10.07
N ASP A 104 -1.31 -2.95 -10.57
CA ASP A 104 -0.46 -2.72 -11.73
C ASP A 104 -0.99 -3.44 -12.97
N PHE A 105 -1.17 -2.66 -14.05
CA PHE A 105 -1.68 -3.12 -15.33
C PHE A 105 -0.69 -2.92 -16.47
N ASP A 106 -0.65 -3.87 -17.39
CA ASP A 106 0.02 -3.76 -18.69
C ASP A 106 -1.04 -3.68 -19.78
N MET A 107 -1.03 -2.57 -20.50
CA MET A 107 -2.00 -2.25 -21.55
C MET A 107 -1.33 -1.41 -22.61
N GLU A 108 -1.79 -1.55 -23.86
CA GLU A 108 -1.21 -0.83 -24.99
C GLU A 108 -1.33 0.69 -24.85
N GLN A 109 -2.49 1.17 -24.36
CA GLN A 109 -2.73 2.57 -24.05
C GLN A 109 -2.78 2.76 -22.54
N PRO A 110 -1.77 3.41 -21.92
CA PRO A 110 -1.78 3.68 -20.49
C PRO A 110 -2.99 4.51 -20.07
N LEU A 111 -3.55 4.20 -18.90
CA LEU A 111 -4.62 5.00 -18.30
C LEU A 111 -4.14 6.39 -17.95
N SER A 112 -5.06 7.36 -18.07
CA SER A 112 -4.87 8.73 -17.61
C SER A 112 -5.78 9.03 -16.41
N THR A 113 -5.53 10.14 -15.71
CA THR A 113 -6.39 10.59 -14.61
C THR A 113 -7.84 10.82 -15.04
N GLU A 114 -8.09 11.06 -16.33
CA GLU A 114 -9.43 11.23 -16.90
C GLU A 114 -10.22 9.92 -17.01
N ASP A 115 -9.55 8.78 -16.93
CA ASP A 115 -10.18 7.44 -16.95
C ASP A 115 -10.66 7.00 -15.57
N LEU A 116 -10.10 7.56 -14.50
CA LEU A 116 -10.46 7.21 -13.11
C LEU A 116 -11.97 7.29 -12.84
N PRO A 117 -12.71 8.34 -13.25
CA PRO A 117 -14.16 8.39 -13.03
C PRO A 117 -14.92 7.26 -13.74
N LYS A 118 -14.45 6.80 -14.90
CA LYS A 118 -15.06 5.68 -15.64
C LYS A 118 -14.85 4.37 -14.91
N ILE A 119 -13.62 4.13 -14.43
CA ILE A 119 -13.27 2.93 -13.65
C ILE A 119 -14.04 2.92 -12.33
N GLU A 120 -14.10 4.05 -11.60
CA GLU A 120 -14.90 4.18 -10.38
C GLU A 120 -16.39 3.86 -10.62
N ALA A 121 -16.95 4.31 -11.75
CA ALA A 121 -18.33 4.01 -12.10
C ALA A 121 -18.55 2.51 -12.34
N GLU A 122 -17.62 1.82 -13.01
CA GLU A 122 -17.69 0.37 -13.21
C GLU A 122 -17.48 -0.42 -11.91
N MET A 123 -16.56 0.01 -11.05
CA MET A 123 -16.38 -0.56 -9.71
C MET A 123 -17.68 -0.48 -8.89
N LYS A 124 -18.39 0.66 -8.96
CA LYS A 124 -19.69 0.81 -8.28
C LYS A 124 -20.77 -0.13 -8.84
N LYS A 125 -20.72 -0.48 -10.12
CA LYS A 125 -21.62 -1.50 -10.70
C LYS A 125 -21.31 -2.88 -10.13
N ILE A 126 -20.03 -3.28 -10.12
CA ILE A 126 -19.56 -4.56 -9.56
C ILE A 126 -19.90 -4.68 -8.06
N ILE A 127 -19.76 -3.60 -7.30
CA ILE A 127 -20.16 -3.53 -5.90
C ILE A 127 -21.68 -3.76 -5.76
N LYS A 128 -22.48 -3.14 -6.64
CA LYS A 128 -23.95 -3.29 -6.62
C LYS A 128 -24.42 -4.68 -7.05
N GLU A 129 -23.64 -5.38 -7.87
CA GLU A 129 -23.89 -6.78 -8.24
C GLU A 129 -23.77 -7.74 -7.03
N ASP A 130 -23.06 -7.33 -5.96
CA ASP A 130 -22.85 -8.13 -4.75
C ASP A 130 -22.36 -9.57 -5.03
N LEU A 131 -21.37 -9.68 -5.92
CA LEU A 131 -20.83 -10.94 -6.38
C LEU A 131 -20.17 -11.68 -5.21
N PRO A 132 -20.45 -12.99 -5.01
CA PRO A 132 -19.73 -13.80 -4.05
C PRO A 132 -18.27 -13.97 -4.49
N LEU A 133 -17.37 -14.00 -3.51
CA LEU A 133 -15.98 -14.37 -3.74
C LEU A 133 -15.81 -15.87 -3.48
N GLU A 134 -15.28 -16.60 -4.45
CA GLU A 134 -15.04 -18.05 -4.38
C GLU A 134 -13.53 -18.30 -4.31
N ARG A 135 -13.09 -18.92 -3.21
CA ARG A 135 -11.70 -19.36 -3.05
C ARG A 135 -11.57 -20.80 -3.54
N PHE A 136 -10.59 -21.08 -4.39
CA PHE A 136 -10.25 -22.43 -4.81
C PHE A 136 -8.73 -22.55 -5.00
N ALA A 137 -8.23 -23.77 -5.11
CA ALA A 137 -6.82 -24.03 -5.35
C ALA A 137 -6.66 -24.97 -6.55
N LEU A 138 -5.59 -24.76 -7.32
CA LEU A 138 -5.27 -25.58 -8.50
C LEU A 138 -3.81 -26.01 -8.46
N PRO A 139 -3.50 -27.22 -8.97
CA PRO A 139 -2.13 -27.60 -9.28
C PRO A 139 -1.50 -26.64 -10.28
N ALA A 140 -0.17 -26.47 -10.23
CA ALA A 140 0.57 -25.51 -11.05
C ALA A 140 0.24 -25.58 -12.55
N GLU A 141 0.16 -26.78 -13.14
CA GLU A 141 -0.18 -26.95 -14.56
C GLU A 141 -1.57 -26.40 -14.90
N LYS A 142 -2.57 -26.65 -14.05
CA LYS A 142 -3.94 -26.14 -14.23
C LYS A 142 -4.05 -24.65 -13.92
N ALA A 143 -3.25 -24.15 -12.98
CA ALA A 143 -3.12 -22.73 -12.70
C ALA A 143 -2.57 -21.98 -13.94
N LYS A 144 -1.55 -22.53 -14.61
CA LYS A 144 -1.00 -21.96 -15.86
C LYS A 144 -2.01 -21.96 -16.99
N GLU A 145 -2.75 -23.06 -17.18
CA GLU A 145 -3.84 -23.12 -18.17
C GLU A 145 -4.90 -22.04 -17.90
N LEU A 146 -5.28 -21.84 -16.64
CA LEU A 146 -6.28 -20.84 -16.25
C LEU A 146 -5.81 -19.41 -16.47
N MET A 147 -4.53 -19.13 -16.21
CA MET A 147 -3.91 -17.81 -16.37
C MET A 147 -3.26 -17.62 -17.74
N ALA A 148 -3.58 -18.47 -18.72
CA ALA A 148 -3.00 -18.40 -20.05
C ALA A 148 -3.20 -17.01 -20.69
N GLY A 149 -2.08 -16.40 -21.10
CA GLY A 149 -2.08 -15.05 -21.66
C GLY A 149 -2.05 -13.95 -20.61
N GLN A 150 -1.85 -14.25 -19.32
CA GLN A 150 -1.52 -13.30 -18.26
C GLN A 150 -0.05 -13.50 -17.83
N PRO A 151 0.94 -12.93 -18.54
CA PRO A 151 2.35 -13.30 -18.39
C PRO A 151 2.87 -13.09 -16.96
N TYR A 152 2.42 -12.04 -16.28
CA TYR A 152 2.81 -11.77 -14.88
C TYR A 152 2.28 -12.83 -13.93
N LYS A 153 1.09 -13.40 -14.19
CA LYS A 153 0.51 -14.46 -13.37
C LYS A 153 1.14 -15.80 -13.67
N GLU A 154 1.46 -16.09 -14.93
CA GLU A 154 2.23 -17.27 -15.34
C GLU A 154 3.61 -17.30 -14.63
N GLU A 155 4.33 -16.18 -14.61
CA GLU A 155 5.61 -16.03 -13.90
C GLU A 155 5.45 -16.31 -12.39
N LEU A 156 4.44 -15.72 -11.74
CA LEU A 156 4.17 -15.95 -10.32
C LEU A 156 3.84 -17.42 -10.04
N ILE A 157 3.05 -18.08 -10.90
CA ILE A 157 2.73 -19.51 -10.76
C ILE A 157 4.00 -20.34 -10.80
N GLU A 158 4.94 -20.05 -11.69
CA GLU A 158 6.22 -20.76 -11.79
C GLU A 158 7.06 -20.65 -10.52
N GLU A 159 7.13 -19.46 -9.93
CA GLU A 159 7.84 -19.24 -8.67
C GLU A 159 7.21 -20.00 -7.50
N HIS A 160 5.88 -20.06 -7.46
CA HIS A 160 5.16 -20.76 -6.39
C HIS A 160 5.17 -22.28 -6.58
N ALA A 161 5.11 -22.78 -7.82
CA ALA A 161 5.11 -24.20 -8.14
C ALA A 161 6.35 -24.93 -7.61
N GLY A 162 7.50 -24.23 -7.55
CA GLY A 162 8.76 -24.77 -6.99
C GLY A 162 8.68 -25.13 -5.50
N LYS A 163 7.62 -24.76 -4.79
CA LYS A 163 7.41 -25.04 -3.36
C LYS A 163 6.51 -26.25 -3.08
N GLY A 164 5.88 -26.84 -4.11
CA GLY A 164 5.05 -28.03 -3.99
C GLY A 164 3.65 -27.80 -3.37
N GLU A 165 3.23 -26.55 -3.25
CA GLU A 165 1.90 -26.17 -2.72
C GLU A 165 0.92 -25.87 -3.86
N ASP A 166 -0.36 -26.17 -3.65
CA ASP A 166 -1.41 -25.77 -4.59
C ASP A 166 -1.53 -24.25 -4.68
N ILE A 167 -1.77 -23.74 -5.89
CA ILE A 167 -1.88 -22.30 -6.14
C ILE A 167 -3.30 -21.85 -5.82
N SER A 168 -3.44 -20.89 -4.90
CA SER A 168 -4.75 -20.36 -4.51
C SER A 168 -5.22 -19.23 -5.41
N PHE A 169 -6.53 -19.24 -5.68
CA PHE A 169 -7.23 -18.28 -6.50
C PHE A 169 -8.47 -17.74 -5.80
N TYR A 170 -8.85 -16.53 -6.19
CA TYR A 170 -10.16 -15.96 -5.91
C TYR A 170 -10.87 -15.62 -7.19
N LYS A 171 -12.14 -16.02 -7.28
CA LYS A 171 -13.04 -15.67 -8.38
C LYS A 171 -14.18 -14.78 -7.87
N GLN A 172 -14.46 -13.72 -8.60
CA GLN A 172 -15.64 -12.86 -8.42
C GLN A 172 -16.29 -12.60 -9.79
N GLY A 173 -17.41 -13.27 -10.03
CA GLY A 173 -18.07 -13.23 -11.35
C GLY A 173 -17.15 -13.69 -12.48
N ASP A 174 -16.85 -12.77 -13.40
CA ASP A 174 -16.03 -12.96 -14.58
C ASP A 174 -14.52 -12.73 -14.35
N PHE A 175 -14.13 -12.28 -13.15
CA PHE A 175 -12.72 -12.06 -12.80
C PHE A 175 -12.18 -13.18 -11.91
N THR A 176 -10.97 -13.65 -12.20
CA THR A 176 -10.26 -14.66 -11.42
C THR A 176 -8.80 -14.26 -11.28
N ASP A 177 -8.26 -14.35 -10.07
CA ASP A 177 -6.93 -13.87 -9.76
C ASP A 177 -6.18 -14.81 -8.82
N LEU A 178 -4.87 -14.95 -9.06
CA LEU A 178 -3.94 -15.64 -8.19
C LEU A 178 -3.71 -14.78 -6.95
N CYS A 179 -4.14 -15.30 -5.80
CA CYS A 179 -4.12 -14.55 -4.56
C CYS A 179 -4.25 -15.49 -3.35
N ALA A 180 -3.49 -15.20 -2.28
CA ALA A 180 -3.55 -15.93 -1.01
C ALA A 180 -4.73 -15.51 -0.12
N GLY A 181 -5.19 -14.26 -0.27
CA GLY A 181 -6.20 -13.65 0.59
C GLY A 181 -5.63 -13.06 1.90
N PRO A 182 -6.48 -12.85 2.92
CA PRO A 182 -7.92 -13.07 2.89
C PRO A 182 -8.68 -12.03 2.06
N HIS A 183 -9.93 -12.35 1.75
CA HIS A 183 -10.88 -11.44 1.11
C HIS A 183 -12.22 -11.39 1.86
N LEU A 184 -13.02 -10.35 1.58
CA LEU A 184 -14.41 -10.28 2.01
C LEU A 184 -15.23 -11.41 1.37
N VAL A 185 -16.42 -11.66 1.92
CA VAL A 185 -17.29 -12.72 1.39
C VAL A 185 -17.99 -12.34 0.08
N SER A 186 -18.22 -11.04 -0.15
CA SER A 186 -18.82 -10.53 -1.39
C SER A 186 -18.32 -9.13 -1.75
N THR A 187 -18.43 -8.76 -3.04
CA THR A 187 -18.06 -7.43 -3.52
C THR A 187 -18.95 -6.33 -2.92
N GLY A 188 -20.21 -6.64 -2.61
CA GLY A 188 -21.17 -5.69 -2.07
C GLY A 188 -20.92 -5.30 -0.62
N MET A 189 -20.01 -5.98 0.09
CA MET A 189 -19.53 -5.50 1.39
C MET A 189 -18.77 -4.17 1.27
N VAL A 190 -18.12 -3.91 0.13
CA VAL A 190 -17.46 -2.64 -0.13
C VAL A 190 -18.52 -1.57 -0.40
N LYS A 191 -18.49 -0.42 0.29
CA LYS A 191 -19.54 0.62 0.14
C LYS A 191 -19.07 1.89 -0.56
N ALA A 192 -18.01 2.51 -0.07
CA ALA A 192 -17.49 3.75 -0.60
C ALA A 192 -16.09 3.51 -1.17
N VAL A 193 -15.84 3.99 -2.39
CA VAL A 193 -14.54 3.81 -3.07
C VAL A 193 -14.15 5.06 -3.83
N LYS A 194 -12.85 5.34 -3.85
CA LYS A 194 -12.23 6.44 -4.57
C LYS A 194 -10.88 6.01 -5.13
N LEU A 195 -10.65 6.25 -6.42
CA LEU A 195 -9.33 6.14 -7.02
C LEU A 195 -8.60 7.48 -6.85
N THR A 196 -7.33 7.41 -6.48
CA THR A 196 -6.59 8.56 -5.95
C THR A 196 -5.47 9.03 -6.86
N ALA A 197 -4.80 8.13 -7.55
CA ALA A 197 -3.67 8.46 -8.43
C ALA A 197 -3.43 7.38 -9.49
N ILE A 198 -2.76 7.77 -10.57
CA ILE A 198 -2.15 6.87 -11.54
C ILE A 198 -0.66 7.21 -11.62
N THR A 199 0.20 6.20 -11.58
CA THR A 199 1.65 6.36 -11.72
C THR A 199 2.23 5.26 -12.60
N GLY A 200 3.43 5.47 -13.14
CA GLY A 200 4.23 4.38 -13.69
C GLY A 200 4.86 3.54 -12.58
N ALA A 201 4.93 2.22 -12.76
CA ALA A 201 5.69 1.31 -11.91
C ALA A 201 6.44 0.30 -12.78
N TYR A 202 7.63 -0.13 -12.36
CA TYR A 202 8.36 -1.16 -13.09
C TYR A 202 8.09 -2.53 -12.47
N TRP A 203 7.95 -3.56 -13.29
CA TRP A 203 7.79 -4.93 -12.79
C TRP A 203 8.96 -5.30 -11.87
N ARG A 204 8.65 -5.82 -10.68
CA ARG A 204 9.60 -6.09 -9.56
C ARG A 204 10.44 -4.89 -9.10
N GLY A 205 10.04 -3.66 -9.45
CA GLY A 205 10.78 -2.45 -9.11
C GLY A 205 12.12 -2.28 -9.86
N ASP A 206 12.38 -3.08 -10.90
CA ASP A 206 13.59 -2.96 -11.72
C ASP A 206 13.30 -2.14 -12.98
N ALA A 207 13.97 -0.99 -13.11
CA ALA A 207 13.84 -0.08 -14.25
C ALA A 207 14.17 -0.71 -15.62
N LYS A 208 14.82 -1.88 -15.64
CA LYS A 208 15.07 -2.67 -16.86
C LYS A 208 13.85 -3.44 -17.34
N ASN A 209 12.87 -3.67 -16.49
CA ASN A 209 11.67 -4.43 -16.82
C ASN A 209 10.59 -3.56 -17.48
N LYS A 210 9.52 -4.20 -17.94
CA LYS A 210 8.35 -3.52 -18.50
C LYS A 210 7.79 -2.49 -17.49
N MET A 211 7.51 -1.29 -17.98
CA MET A 211 6.78 -0.27 -17.25
C MET A 211 5.27 -0.58 -17.31
N LEU A 212 4.65 -0.60 -16.14
CA LEU A 212 3.24 -0.86 -15.88
C LEU A 212 2.53 0.43 -15.46
N THR A 213 1.21 0.44 -15.63
CA THR A 213 0.33 1.50 -15.13
C THR A 213 -0.21 1.09 -13.77
N ARG A 214 0.23 1.79 -12.72
CA ARG A 214 -0.25 1.59 -11.35
C ARG A 214 -1.43 2.51 -11.06
N VAL A 215 -2.55 1.94 -10.65
CA VAL A 215 -3.74 2.68 -10.20
C VAL A 215 -3.86 2.55 -8.70
N TYR A 216 -3.91 3.67 -7.98
CA TYR A 216 -4.13 3.72 -6.54
C TYR A 216 -5.59 4.00 -6.21
N GLY A 217 -6.06 3.43 -5.10
CA GLY A 217 -7.38 3.71 -4.57
C GLY A 217 -7.50 3.46 -3.08
N ILE A 218 -8.63 3.89 -2.53
CA ILE A 218 -9.00 3.67 -1.14
C ILE A 218 -10.50 3.42 -1.05
N SER A 219 -10.93 2.64 -0.08
CA SER A 219 -12.33 2.34 0.17
C SER A 219 -12.67 2.22 1.65
N PHE A 220 -13.94 2.39 1.96
CA PHE A 220 -14.46 2.43 3.32
C PHE A 220 -15.85 1.78 3.41
N PRO A 221 -16.23 1.19 4.56
CA PRO A 221 -17.54 0.58 4.77
C PRO A 221 -18.68 1.58 4.84
N LYS A 222 -18.38 2.89 4.90
CA LYS A 222 -19.37 3.98 4.91
C LYS A 222 -18.89 5.15 4.07
N GLN A 223 -19.83 5.80 3.38
CA GLN A 223 -19.58 7.01 2.60
C GLN A 223 -19.03 8.16 3.47
N SER A 224 -19.53 8.32 4.69
CA SER A 224 -19.06 9.34 5.63
C SER A 224 -17.56 9.21 5.97
N MET A 225 -17.04 7.98 6.05
CA MET A 225 -15.62 7.74 6.34
C MET A 225 -14.72 8.12 5.16
N LEU A 226 -15.19 7.89 3.92
CA LEU A 226 -14.49 8.35 2.73
C LEU A 226 -14.45 9.88 2.69
N GLU A 227 -15.57 10.54 2.98
CA GLU A 227 -15.65 12.01 3.01
C GLU A 227 -14.72 12.61 4.06
N GLU A 228 -14.70 12.05 5.27
CA GLU A 228 -13.77 12.45 6.35
C GLU A 228 -12.31 12.28 5.92
N HIS A 229 -11.98 11.15 5.29
CA HIS A 229 -10.62 10.89 4.79
C HIS A 229 -10.21 11.90 3.71
N LEU A 230 -11.09 12.17 2.75
CA LEU A 230 -10.81 13.16 1.69
C LEU A 230 -10.69 14.57 2.25
N GLN A 231 -11.51 14.94 3.23
CA GLN A 231 -11.40 16.22 3.91
C GLN A 231 -10.06 16.36 4.66
N MET A 232 -9.63 15.31 5.35
CA MET A 232 -8.32 15.27 6.01
C MET A 232 -7.17 15.48 5.02
N LEU A 233 -7.21 14.84 3.86
CA LEU A 233 -6.21 15.02 2.80
C LEU A 233 -6.20 16.44 2.24
N GLU A 234 -7.36 17.05 2.03
CA GLU A 234 -7.44 18.45 1.58
C GLU A 234 -6.92 19.43 2.64
N GLU A 235 -7.19 19.20 3.92
CA GLU A 235 -6.62 19.97 5.01
C GLU A 235 -5.09 19.80 5.10
N ALA A 236 -4.57 18.59 4.88
CA ALA A 236 -3.14 18.34 4.83
C ALA A 236 -2.47 19.09 3.65
N LYS A 237 -3.07 19.09 2.46
CA LYS A 237 -2.58 19.85 1.29
C LYS A 237 -2.53 21.35 1.54
N LYS A 238 -3.49 21.91 2.29
CA LYS A 238 -3.45 23.33 2.69
C LYS A 238 -2.26 23.68 3.59
N ARG A 239 -1.72 22.69 4.31
CA ARG A 239 -0.60 22.84 5.25
C ARG A 239 0.74 22.38 4.69
N ASP A 240 0.80 22.09 3.39
CA ASP A 240 2.03 21.70 2.73
C ASP A 240 3.05 22.86 2.77
N HIS A 241 4.22 22.62 3.35
CA HIS A 241 5.27 23.62 3.50
C HIS A 241 5.77 24.19 2.16
N ARG A 242 5.62 23.45 1.04
CA ARG A 242 5.97 23.91 -0.32
C ARG A 242 4.98 24.95 -0.81
N LYS A 243 3.69 24.72 -0.54
CA LYS A 243 2.60 25.67 -0.84
C LYS A 243 2.75 26.92 0.03
N LEU A 244 2.81 26.75 1.34
CA LEU A 244 2.94 27.86 2.29
C LEU A 244 4.26 28.61 2.12
N GLY A 245 5.36 27.92 1.87
CA GLY A 245 6.67 28.53 1.64
C GLY A 245 6.67 29.48 0.45
N LYS A 246 5.96 29.10 -0.63
CA LYS A 246 5.74 29.96 -1.80
C LYS A 246 4.80 31.12 -1.49
N GLU A 247 3.62 30.85 -0.92
CA GLU A 247 2.59 31.86 -0.63
C GLU A 247 3.08 32.94 0.36
N LEU A 248 3.87 32.54 1.36
CA LEU A 248 4.41 33.43 2.38
C LEU A 248 5.74 34.08 1.96
N GLY A 249 6.34 33.66 0.84
CA GLY A 249 7.64 34.15 0.37
C GLY A 249 8.77 33.79 1.34
N LEU A 250 8.81 32.54 1.82
CA LEU A 250 9.83 32.03 2.73
C LEU A 250 11.03 31.46 1.97
N PHE A 251 10.79 30.65 0.94
CA PHE A 251 11.84 30.07 0.13
C PHE A 251 11.35 29.82 -1.30
N MET A 252 12.30 29.58 -2.20
CA MET A 252 12.03 29.14 -3.57
C MET A 252 12.97 28.02 -3.97
N LEU A 253 12.50 27.14 -4.85
CA LEU A 253 13.30 26.10 -5.51
C LEU A 253 13.49 26.49 -6.97
N ARG A 254 14.65 26.11 -7.51
CA ARG A 254 15.14 26.51 -8.83
C ARG A 254 15.92 25.36 -9.44
N ASP A 255 15.83 25.21 -10.76
CA ASP A 255 16.52 24.14 -11.48
C ASP A 255 18.05 24.29 -11.40
N GLU A 256 18.53 25.51 -11.16
CA GLU A 256 19.94 25.81 -10.88
C GLU A 256 20.44 25.21 -9.53
N GLY A 257 19.52 24.80 -8.65
CA GLY A 257 19.83 24.20 -7.34
C GLY A 257 18.78 23.16 -6.93
N PRO A 258 18.71 22.01 -7.63
CA PRO A 258 17.69 21.00 -7.37
C PRO A 258 17.89 20.42 -5.96
N GLY A 259 16.86 20.54 -5.12
CA GLY A 259 16.91 20.14 -3.71
C GLY A 259 17.55 21.16 -2.76
N PHE A 260 18.08 22.28 -3.28
CA PHE A 260 18.69 23.34 -2.48
C PHE A 260 17.80 24.58 -2.44
N PRO A 261 17.06 24.82 -1.33
CA PRO A 261 16.15 25.96 -1.23
C PRO A 261 16.90 27.29 -1.12
N PHE A 262 16.49 28.26 -1.93
CA PHE A 262 16.89 29.65 -1.79
C PHE A 262 15.98 30.30 -0.75
N PHE A 263 16.52 30.60 0.43
CA PHE A 263 15.78 31.29 1.49
C PHE A 263 15.61 32.77 1.14
N LEU A 264 14.35 33.20 1.04
CA LEU A 264 13.97 34.59 0.80
C LEU A 264 14.07 35.39 2.12
N PRO A 265 13.99 36.75 2.09
CA PRO A 265 14.21 37.56 3.29
C PRO A 265 13.39 37.13 4.51
N LYS A 266 12.11 36.79 4.36
CA LYS A 266 11.26 36.30 5.46
C LYS A 266 11.69 34.91 5.96
N GLY A 267 12.08 34.02 5.06
CA GLY A 267 12.59 32.70 5.42
C GLY A 267 13.94 32.78 6.15
N MET A 268 14.79 33.73 5.77
CA MET A 268 16.04 33.99 6.49
C MET A 268 15.81 34.49 7.91
N VAL A 269 14.83 35.37 8.13
CA VAL A 269 14.43 35.77 9.49
C VAL A 269 14.01 34.55 10.32
N LEU A 270 13.12 33.70 9.77
CA LEU A 270 12.66 32.49 10.44
C LEU A 270 13.83 31.53 10.76
N LYS A 271 14.71 31.29 9.79
CA LYS A 271 15.88 30.41 9.94
C LYS A 271 16.83 30.94 11.02
N ASN A 272 17.12 32.24 11.02
CA ASN A 272 18.03 32.83 12.01
C ASN A 272 17.46 32.74 13.42
N LEU A 273 16.16 33.00 13.62
CA LEU A 273 15.51 32.85 14.92
C LEU A 273 15.62 31.42 15.47
N LEU A 274 15.49 30.40 14.60
CA LEU A 274 15.68 29.00 15.00
C LEU A 274 17.14 28.69 15.35
N ILE A 275 18.11 29.22 14.58
CA ILE A 275 19.54 29.05 14.86
C ILE A 275 19.91 29.73 16.18
N ASP A 276 19.40 30.93 16.44
CA ASP A 276 19.69 31.68 17.66
C ASP A 276 19.13 30.95 18.88
N TYR A 277 17.89 30.45 18.81
CA TYR A 277 17.34 29.59 19.86
C TYR A 277 18.17 28.31 20.05
N TRP A 278 18.57 27.65 18.96
CA TRP A 278 19.44 26.46 19.03
C TRP A 278 20.77 26.79 19.73
N ARG A 279 21.40 27.93 19.42
CA ARG A 279 22.62 28.40 20.09
C ARG A 279 22.42 28.67 21.58
N GLU A 280 21.30 29.29 21.97
CA GLU A 280 20.96 29.50 23.38
C GLU A 280 20.90 28.18 24.15
N VAL A 281 20.23 27.17 23.58
CA VAL A 281 20.14 25.83 24.15
C VAL A 281 21.52 25.19 24.28
N HIS A 282 22.35 25.26 23.23
CA HIS A 282 23.70 24.68 23.25
C HIS A 282 24.60 25.34 24.31
N LYS A 283 24.55 26.67 24.43
CA LYS A 283 25.29 27.41 25.47
C LYS A 283 24.84 27.00 26.86
N LYS A 284 23.52 26.87 27.09
CA LYS A 284 22.96 26.43 28.38
C LYS A 284 23.50 25.06 28.81
N TYR A 285 23.71 24.14 27.86
CA TYR A 285 24.22 22.80 28.13
C TYR A 285 25.75 22.67 27.97
N GLY A 286 26.48 23.79 27.87
CA GLY A 286 27.95 23.79 27.87
C GLY A 286 28.60 23.32 26.56
N TYR A 287 27.86 23.28 25.45
CA TYR A 287 28.45 23.01 24.13
C TYR A 287 29.28 24.22 23.67
N VAL A 288 30.41 23.93 23.01
CA VAL A 288 31.30 24.95 22.43
C VAL A 288 31.08 24.97 20.92
N GLU A 289 30.55 26.09 20.40
CA GLU A 289 30.33 26.26 18.96
C GLU A 289 31.67 26.44 18.23
N VAL A 290 31.90 25.64 17.19
CA VAL A 290 33.10 25.66 16.34
C VAL A 290 32.71 25.73 14.86
N SER A 291 33.62 26.18 14.00
CA SER A 291 33.41 26.24 12.55
C SER A 291 34.48 25.43 11.82
N THR A 292 34.06 24.53 10.92
CA THR A 292 34.94 23.64 10.15
C THR A 292 34.71 23.84 8.64
N PRO A 293 35.69 23.50 7.78
CA PRO A 293 35.49 23.47 6.33
C PRO A 293 34.37 22.49 5.93
N VAL A 294 33.64 22.82 4.84
CA VAL A 294 32.55 21.98 4.30
C VAL A 294 33.05 20.98 3.26
N ILE A 295 34.08 21.37 2.49
CA ILE A 295 34.75 20.51 1.50
C ILE A 295 36.02 19.96 2.15
N LEU A 296 36.13 18.64 2.24
CA LEU A 296 37.23 17.97 2.95
C LEU A 296 37.84 16.86 2.08
N SER A 297 39.14 16.63 2.26
CA SER A 297 39.88 15.60 1.53
C SER A 297 39.27 14.23 1.74
N ARG A 298 39.20 13.43 0.66
CA ARG A 298 38.76 12.04 0.67
C ARG A 298 39.41 11.19 1.76
N LYS A 299 40.68 11.44 2.08
CA LYS A 299 41.44 10.73 3.13
C LYS A 299 40.74 10.77 4.50
N LEU A 300 40.05 11.87 4.82
CA LEU A 300 39.27 11.98 6.05
C LEU A 300 38.07 11.03 6.03
N TRP A 301 37.35 10.98 4.91
CA TRP A 301 36.15 10.17 4.75
C TRP A 301 36.47 8.67 4.77
N GLU A 302 37.60 8.27 4.17
CA GLU A 302 38.13 6.90 4.25
C GLU A 302 38.48 6.53 5.69
N ARG A 303 39.25 7.37 6.39
CA ARG A 303 39.60 7.11 7.80
C ARG A 303 38.37 7.03 8.72
N SER A 304 37.33 7.79 8.41
CA SER A 304 36.07 7.76 9.17
C SER A 304 35.16 6.59 8.80
N GLY A 305 35.47 5.81 7.76
CA GLY A 305 34.62 4.74 7.20
C GLY A 305 33.45 5.23 6.34
N HIS A 306 33.20 6.55 6.26
CA HIS A 306 32.08 7.08 5.49
C HIS A 306 32.23 6.88 3.99
N TRP A 307 33.46 6.81 3.48
CA TRP A 307 33.70 6.55 2.07
C TRP A 307 33.10 5.20 1.64
N ASP A 308 33.30 4.15 2.44
CA ASP A 308 32.84 2.81 2.08
C ASP A 308 31.32 2.66 2.17
N HIS A 309 30.69 3.36 3.11
CA HIS A 309 29.25 3.23 3.38
C HIS A 309 28.37 4.28 2.69
N TYR A 310 28.90 5.48 2.38
CA TYR A 310 28.08 6.62 1.95
C TYR A 310 28.55 7.28 0.65
N LYS A 311 29.62 6.81 -0.01
CA LYS A 311 30.14 7.44 -1.25
C LYS A 311 29.07 7.66 -2.33
N GLN A 312 28.05 6.81 -2.41
CA GLN A 312 26.96 6.94 -3.38
C GLN A 312 26.03 8.13 -3.08
N ASN A 313 26.06 8.67 -1.85
CA ASN A 313 25.26 9.79 -1.38
C ASN A 313 26.11 11.04 -1.08
N MET A 314 27.36 11.08 -1.55
CA MET A 314 28.29 12.20 -1.35
C MET A 314 28.55 12.93 -2.67
N TYR A 315 28.78 14.23 -2.60
CA TYR A 315 29.19 15.03 -3.76
C TYR A 315 30.71 15.17 -3.78
N THR A 316 31.34 14.76 -4.88
CA THR A 316 32.80 14.81 -5.04
C THR A 316 33.23 15.91 -5.99
N THR A 317 34.40 16.48 -5.74
CA THR A 317 35.08 17.43 -6.63
C THR A 317 36.59 17.17 -6.60
N VAL A 318 37.31 17.68 -7.59
CA VAL A 318 38.77 17.56 -7.68
C VAL A 318 39.39 18.93 -7.48
N ILE A 319 40.36 19.02 -6.58
CA ILE A 319 41.11 20.25 -6.29
C ILE A 319 42.59 19.87 -6.26
N ASP A 320 43.41 20.53 -7.07
CA ASP A 320 44.85 20.28 -7.18
C ASP A 320 45.20 18.78 -7.37
N ASP A 321 44.48 18.12 -8.29
CA ASP A 321 44.59 16.69 -8.62
C ASP A 321 44.29 15.72 -7.45
N GLU A 322 43.71 16.21 -6.34
CA GLU A 322 43.23 15.39 -5.23
C GLU A 322 41.69 15.37 -5.14
N ASP A 323 41.14 14.24 -4.69
CA ASP A 323 39.70 14.06 -4.44
C ASP A 323 39.27 14.74 -3.14
N TYR A 324 38.22 15.56 -3.25
CA TYR A 324 37.51 16.17 -2.13
C TYR A 324 36.03 15.80 -2.18
N ALA A 325 35.37 15.86 -1.03
CA ALA A 325 33.93 15.62 -0.97
C ALA A 325 33.21 16.49 0.05
N ILE A 326 31.94 16.74 -0.23
CA ILE A 326 30.92 17.26 0.68
C ILE A 326 30.03 16.09 1.08
N LYS A 327 29.79 15.97 2.38
CA LYS A 327 28.79 15.07 2.98
C LYS A 327 27.51 15.84 3.25
#